data_AF-A0A2E7TUX6-F1
#
_entry.id   AF-A0A2E7TUX6-F1
#
_cell.length_a   1.000
_cell.length_b   1.000
_cell.length_c   1.000
_cell.angle_alpha   90.00
_cell.angle_beta   90.00
_cell.angle_gamma   90.00
#
_symmetry.space_group_name_H-M   'P 1'
#
loop_
_entity.id
_entity.type
_entity.pdbx_description
1 polymer ?
#
loop_
_entity_poly.entity_id
_entity_poly.type
_entity_poly.pdbx_seq_one_letter_code
_entity_poly.pdbx_strand_id
1 'polypeptide(L)'
;MVPIPRWNGYPANIVKVESETALTHWLGGRNLPDGRSVEAFKQGVRQQLVKDFQWDAERVSVVRVSLLQLLEDEINWGMDRNPTNLFSCFYRLDLGEGVIREVMDGNERPQAAAKLAALSLERAAQKVWLRWTFGAVDSATG
;
A
#
# COMPACT_ATOMS: atom_id res chain seq x y z
N MET A 1 -6.41 17.07 6.48
CA MET A 1 -5.16 17.22 5.70
C MET A 1 -4.01 16.76 6.58
N VAL A 2 -3.39 15.60 6.28
CA VAL A 2 -2.28 15.06 7.09
C VAL A 2 -1.00 15.86 6.81
N PRO A 3 -0.33 16.41 7.84
CA PRO A 3 0.99 16.99 7.68
C PRO A 3 2.01 15.86 7.47
N ILE A 4 2.60 15.79 6.28
CA ILE A 4 3.74 14.91 6.02
C ILE A 4 4.95 15.51 6.75
N PRO A 5 5.78 14.72 7.45
CA PRO A 5 6.93 15.22 8.20
C PRO A 5 7.86 16.07 7.32
N ARG A 6 8.40 17.17 7.88
CA ARG A 6 9.49 17.91 7.25
C ARG A 6 10.74 17.03 7.29
N TRP A 7 11.12 16.55 6.12
CA TRP A 7 12.27 15.70 5.83
C TRP A 7 13.57 16.18 6.50
N ASN A 8 14.19 15.32 7.32
CA ASN A 8 15.62 15.38 7.66
C ASN A 8 16.32 14.29 6.83
N GLY A 9 17.21 14.70 5.93
CA GLY A 9 17.67 13.91 4.79
C GLY A 9 18.18 12.50 5.09
N TYR A 10 17.62 11.53 4.36
CA TYR A 10 18.26 10.24 4.07
C TYR A 10 18.67 10.17 2.60
N PRO A 11 19.77 9.47 2.25
CA PRO A 11 20.28 9.42 0.89
C PRO A 11 19.28 8.72 -0.05
N ALA A 12 18.97 9.40 -1.16
CA ALA A 12 17.95 9.02 -2.15
C ALA A 12 18.15 7.62 -2.80
N ASN A 13 19.32 7.01 -2.64
CA ASN A 13 19.64 5.69 -3.19
C ASN A 13 19.08 4.52 -2.37
N ILE A 14 18.82 4.68 -1.07
CA ILE A 14 18.31 3.58 -0.23
C ILE A 14 16.82 3.35 -0.49
N VAL A 15 16.08 4.45 -0.67
CA VAL A 15 14.62 4.41 -0.77
C VAL A 15 14.11 3.85 -2.11
N LYS A 16 14.90 4.02 -3.17
CA LYS A 16 14.57 3.50 -4.51
C LYS A 16 14.64 1.97 -4.54
N VAL A 17 15.51 1.36 -3.74
CA VAL A 17 15.79 -0.09 -3.73
C VAL A 17 14.70 -0.88 -2.98
N GLU A 18 14.15 -0.37 -1.88
CA GLU A 18 13.14 -1.08 -1.07
C GLU A 18 11.75 -1.14 -1.74
N SER A 19 11.36 -0.06 -2.41
CA SER A 19 10.12 0.00 -3.21
C SER A 19 10.12 -1.01 -4.36
N GLU A 20 11.30 -1.22 -4.93
CA GLU A 20 11.49 -2.12 -6.05
C GLU A 20 11.53 -3.58 -5.61
N THR A 21 11.97 -3.88 -4.39
CA THR A 21 12.10 -5.26 -3.89
C THR A 21 10.77 -5.83 -3.43
N ALA A 22 9.94 -5.10 -2.67
CA ALA A 22 8.73 -5.69 -2.08
C ALA A 22 7.69 -6.13 -3.13
N LEU A 23 7.37 -5.25 -4.10
CA LEU A 23 6.39 -5.56 -5.15
C LEU A 23 6.96 -6.51 -6.21
N THR A 24 8.23 -6.40 -6.55
CA THR A 24 8.88 -7.35 -7.47
C THR A 24 8.99 -8.73 -6.84
N HIS A 25 9.28 -8.83 -5.54
CA HIS A 25 9.26 -10.09 -4.80
C HIS A 25 7.84 -10.67 -4.73
N TRP A 26 6.82 -9.83 -4.51
CA TRP A 26 5.42 -10.26 -4.59
C TRP A 26 5.06 -10.83 -5.97
N LEU A 27 5.64 -10.29 -7.04
CA LEU A 27 5.49 -10.83 -8.41
C LEU A 27 6.36 -12.07 -8.69
N GLY A 28 7.33 -12.41 -7.83
CA GLY A 28 8.33 -13.47 -8.08
C GLY A 28 7.79 -14.89 -8.30
N GLY A 29 6.49 -15.11 -8.12
CA GLY A 29 5.80 -16.36 -8.48
C GLY A 29 4.50 -16.15 -9.26
N ARG A 30 4.24 -14.96 -9.79
CA ARG A 30 2.97 -14.60 -10.45
C ARG A 30 3.25 -14.04 -11.85
N ASN A 31 2.74 -14.71 -12.87
CA ASN A 31 2.74 -14.14 -14.21
C ASN A 31 1.77 -12.96 -14.27
N LEU A 32 2.25 -11.84 -14.80
CA LEU A 32 1.37 -10.74 -15.18
C LEU A 32 0.56 -11.18 -16.43
N PRO A 33 -0.70 -10.76 -16.56
CA PRO A 33 -1.46 -10.98 -17.79
C PRO A 33 -0.74 -10.40 -19.02
N ASP A 34 -0.99 -10.98 -20.19
CA ASP A 34 -0.34 -10.58 -21.44
C ASP A 34 -0.48 -9.07 -21.72
N GLY A 35 0.62 -8.45 -22.15
CA GLY A 35 0.67 -7.02 -22.45
C GLY A 35 0.75 -6.09 -21.23
N ARG A 36 0.86 -6.62 -20.00
CA ARG A 36 1.05 -5.82 -18.79
C ARG A 36 2.51 -5.83 -18.33
N SER A 37 3.06 -4.64 -18.09
CA SER A 37 4.40 -4.49 -17.53
C SER A 37 4.40 -4.40 -16.00
N VAL A 38 5.57 -4.65 -15.41
CA VAL A 38 5.80 -4.51 -13.96
C VAL A 38 5.60 -3.06 -13.50
N GLU A 39 5.99 -2.09 -14.32
CA GLU A 39 5.83 -0.66 -14.05
C GLU A 39 4.35 -0.27 -14.01
N ALA A 40 3.56 -0.77 -14.96
CA ALA A 40 2.13 -0.57 -14.97
C ALA A 40 1.48 -1.18 -13.72
N PHE A 41 1.98 -2.34 -13.26
CA PHE A 41 1.47 -2.99 -12.06
C PHE A 41 1.78 -2.14 -10.81
N LYS A 42 3.04 -1.72 -10.65
CA LYS A 42 3.47 -0.82 -9.56
C LYS A 42 2.62 0.46 -9.54
N GLN A 43 2.37 1.06 -10.70
CA GLN A 43 1.52 2.24 -10.82
C GLN A 43 0.05 1.95 -10.44
N GLY A 44 -0.50 0.79 -10.84
CA GLY A 44 -1.83 0.36 -10.43
C GLY A 44 -1.94 0.18 -8.92
N VAL A 45 -0.94 -0.45 -8.27
CA VAL A 45 -0.89 -0.62 -6.81
C VAL A 45 -0.85 0.73 -6.11
N ARG A 46 -0.01 1.66 -6.61
CA ARG A 46 0.04 3.01 -6.10
C ARG A 46 -1.31 3.72 -6.17
N GLN A 47 -2.00 3.63 -7.31
CA GLN A 47 -3.33 4.24 -7.48
C GLN A 47 -4.37 3.62 -6.55
N GLN A 48 -4.31 2.30 -6.34
CA GLN A 48 -5.18 1.59 -5.40
C GLN A 48 -4.97 2.11 -3.97
N LEU A 49 -3.71 2.26 -3.52
CA LEU A 49 -3.40 2.82 -2.20
C LEU A 49 -3.82 4.27 -2.05
N VAL A 50 -3.57 5.11 -3.07
CA VAL A 50 -4.03 6.51 -3.07
C VAL A 50 -5.55 6.58 -2.88
N LYS A 51 -6.31 5.71 -3.56
CA LYS A 51 -7.76 5.62 -3.41
C LYS A 51 -8.16 5.16 -2.00
N ASP A 52 -7.59 4.06 -1.52
CA ASP A 52 -8.03 3.42 -0.27
C ASP A 52 -7.60 4.20 0.98
N PHE A 53 -6.44 4.87 0.94
CA PHE A 53 -5.99 5.77 2.00
C PHE A 53 -6.47 7.22 1.80
N GLN A 54 -7.17 7.50 0.71
CA GLN A 54 -7.65 8.84 0.34
C GLN A 54 -6.50 9.88 0.34
N TRP A 55 -5.33 9.47 -0.13
CA TRP A 55 -4.19 10.34 -0.25
C TRP A 55 -4.35 11.32 -1.42
N ASP A 56 -3.61 12.41 -1.33
CA ASP A 56 -3.45 13.36 -2.43
C ASP A 56 -2.50 12.76 -3.48
N ALA A 57 -3.05 12.46 -4.66
CA ALA A 57 -2.32 11.81 -5.75
C ALA A 57 -1.11 12.62 -6.24
N GLU A 58 -1.23 13.95 -6.27
CA GLU A 58 -0.15 14.85 -6.70
C GLU A 58 0.98 14.80 -5.69
N ARG A 59 0.66 14.85 -4.39
CA ARG A 59 1.66 14.77 -3.32
C ARG A 59 2.37 13.42 -3.27
N VAL A 60 1.65 12.32 -3.49
CA VAL A 60 2.28 10.98 -3.56
C VAL A 60 3.19 10.86 -4.80
N SER A 61 2.96 11.65 -5.86
CA SER A 61 3.77 11.59 -7.09
C SER A 61 5.14 12.21 -6.98
N VAL A 62 5.28 13.18 -6.09
CA VAL A 62 6.52 13.91 -5.84
C VAL A 62 7.26 13.40 -4.60
N VAL A 63 6.63 12.52 -3.82
CA VAL A 63 7.23 11.93 -2.63
C VAL A 63 8.40 11.02 -3.04
N ARG A 64 9.52 11.14 -2.32
CA ARG A 64 10.75 10.36 -2.57
C ARG A 64 10.90 9.15 -1.65
N VAL A 65 9.86 8.84 -0.87
CA VAL A 65 9.82 7.67 0.01
C VAL A 65 9.18 6.47 -0.68
N SER A 66 9.44 5.26 -0.18
CA SER A 66 8.78 4.06 -0.67
C SER A 66 7.30 4.06 -0.30
N LEU A 67 6.48 3.34 -1.07
CA LEU A 67 5.06 3.16 -0.70
C LEU A 67 4.91 2.46 0.65
N LEU A 68 5.83 1.55 0.98
CA LEU A 68 5.84 0.86 2.25
C LEU A 68 6.11 1.83 3.41
N GLN A 69 7.12 2.70 3.28
CA GLN A 69 7.41 3.73 4.28
C GLN A 69 6.25 4.70 4.43
N LEU A 70 5.64 5.12 3.30
CA LEU A 70 4.50 6.03 3.34
C LEU A 70 3.29 5.41 4.08
N LEU A 71 3.06 4.12 3.88
CA LEU A 71 2.04 3.37 4.62
C LEU A 71 2.38 3.29 6.10
N GLU A 72 3.62 2.96 6.45
CA GLU A 72 4.06 2.87 7.84
C GLU A 72 3.89 4.20 8.57
N ASP A 73 4.27 5.32 7.95
CA ASP A 73 4.13 6.67 8.50
C ASP A 73 2.65 7.03 8.72
N GLU A 74 1.80 6.77 7.72
CA GLU A 74 0.35 7.02 7.79
C GLU A 74 -0.32 6.18 8.87
N ILE A 75 0.06 4.90 8.97
CA ILE A 75 -0.48 3.96 9.96
C ILE A 75 -0.05 4.38 11.37
N ASN A 76 1.24 4.67 11.58
CA ASN A 76 1.73 5.16 12.87
C ASN A 76 0.99 6.44 13.30
N TRP A 77 0.86 7.40 12.39
CA TRP A 77 0.11 8.63 12.65
C TRP A 77 -1.37 8.36 12.95
N GLY A 78 -2.00 7.47 12.18
CA GLY A 78 -3.40 7.09 12.32
C GLY A 78 -3.70 6.42 13.66
N MET A 79 -2.81 5.53 14.14
CA MET A 79 -2.97 4.88 15.44
C MET A 79 -3.03 5.90 16.59
N ASP A 80 -2.24 6.97 16.53
CA ASP A 80 -2.16 7.98 17.59
C ASP A 80 -3.21 9.08 17.48
N ARG A 81 -3.59 9.45 16.26
CA ARG A 81 -4.33 10.70 16.01
C ARG A 81 -5.70 10.50 15.40
N ASN A 82 -5.92 9.42 14.64
CA ASN A 82 -7.18 9.19 13.96
C ASN A 82 -7.43 7.69 13.67
N PRO A 83 -7.65 6.87 14.71
CA PRO A 83 -7.81 5.43 14.54
C PRO A 83 -9.04 5.10 13.68
N THR A 84 -10.14 5.85 13.82
CA THR A 84 -11.36 5.63 13.02
C THR A 84 -11.11 5.74 11.52
N ASN A 85 -10.38 6.77 11.08
CA ASN A 85 -10.01 6.91 9.67
C ASN A 85 -9.07 5.79 9.24
N LEU A 86 -8.09 5.43 10.08
CA LEU A 86 -7.16 4.34 9.80
C LEU A 86 -7.88 3.00 9.59
N PHE A 87 -8.82 2.64 10.47
CA PHE A 87 -9.66 1.46 10.31
C PHE A 87 -10.51 1.50 9.04
N SER A 88 -10.98 2.70 8.64
CA SER A 88 -11.71 2.87 7.38
C SER A 88 -10.83 2.60 6.15
N CYS A 89 -9.53 2.96 6.20
CA CYS A 89 -8.56 2.62 5.16
C CYS A 89 -8.37 1.10 5.07
N PHE A 90 -8.20 0.42 6.21
CA PHE A 90 -8.05 -1.04 6.26
C PHE A 90 -9.28 -1.77 5.73
N TYR A 91 -10.49 -1.28 6.05
CA TYR A 91 -11.73 -1.82 5.51
C TYR A 91 -11.78 -1.72 3.98
N ARG A 92 -11.40 -0.57 3.40
CA ARG A 92 -11.34 -0.40 1.93
C ARG A 92 -10.31 -1.30 1.26
N LEU A 93 -9.29 -1.76 1.99
CA LEU A 93 -8.31 -2.74 1.51
C LEU A 93 -8.74 -4.20 1.68
N ASP A 94 -9.91 -4.46 2.26
CA ASP A 94 -10.37 -5.79 2.68
C ASP A 94 -9.39 -6.44 3.67
N LEU A 95 -8.77 -5.64 4.53
CA LEU A 95 -7.96 -6.14 5.64
C LEU A 95 -8.90 -6.43 6.82
N GLY A 96 -9.03 -7.71 7.17
CA GLY A 96 -10.01 -8.17 8.16
C GLY A 96 -9.67 -7.71 9.58
N GLU A 97 -10.70 -7.36 10.36
CA GLU A 97 -10.55 -6.88 11.75
C GLU A 97 -9.79 -7.88 12.64
N GLY A 98 -10.00 -9.18 12.44
CA GLY A 98 -9.27 -10.22 13.17
C GLY A 98 -7.76 -10.14 12.97
N VAL A 99 -7.31 -9.93 11.73
CA VAL A 99 -5.88 -9.78 11.39
C VAL A 99 -5.33 -8.49 11.98
N ILE A 100 -6.09 -7.39 11.90
CA ILE A 100 -5.66 -6.11 12.47
C ILE A 100 -5.48 -6.25 13.98
N ARG A 101 -6.46 -6.84 14.68
CA ARG A 101 -6.40 -7.08 16.13
C ARG A 101 -5.22 -7.96 16.50
N GLU A 102 -5.02 -9.08 15.81
CA GLU A 102 -3.88 -9.98 16.04
C GLU A 102 -2.53 -9.26 15.91
N VAL A 103 -2.37 -8.43 14.88
CA VAL A 103 -1.15 -7.65 14.69
C VAL A 103 -0.98 -6.59 15.78
N MET A 104 -2.05 -5.91 16.18
CA MET A 104 -2.00 -4.88 17.23
C MET A 104 -1.72 -5.46 18.62
N ASP A 105 -2.32 -6.61 18.95
CA ASP A 105 -2.20 -7.24 20.27
C ASP A 105 -0.85 -7.95 20.43
N GLY A 106 -0.30 -8.50 19.35
CA GLY A 106 0.95 -9.27 19.37
C GLY A 106 2.22 -8.45 19.18
N ASN A 107 2.15 -7.13 18.98
CA ASN A 107 3.30 -6.32 18.61
C ASN A 107 3.31 -4.95 19.27
N GLU A 108 4.50 -4.44 19.56
CA GLU A 108 4.66 -3.03 19.90
C GLU A 108 4.29 -2.15 18.71
N ARG A 109 3.83 -0.93 18.99
CA ARG A 109 3.26 -0.03 17.98
C ARG A 109 4.10 0.13 16.69
N PRO A 110 5.43 0.40 16.75
CA PRO A 110 6.22 0.53 15.52
C PRO A 110 6.24 -0.76 14.70
N GLN A 111 6.30 -1.91 15.37
CA GLN A 111 6.31 -3.22 14.74
C GLN A 111 4.92 -3.56 14.15
N ALA A 112 3.84 -3.20 14.85
CA ALA A 112 2.47 -3.34 14.36
C ALA A 112 2.24 -2.49 13.11
N ALA A 113 2.73 -1.25 13.10
CA ALA A 113 2.62 -0.35 11.94
C ALA A 113 3.36 -0.89 10.72
N ALA A 114 4.61 -1.35 10.89
CA ALA A 114 5.38 -1.96 9.80
C ALA A 114 4.69 -3.22 9.24
N LYS A 115 4.15 -4.09 10.11
CA LYS A 115 3.40 -5.28 9.69
C LYS A 115 2.11 -4.94 8.94
N LEU A 116 1.33 -3.99 9.46
CA LEU A 116 0.11 -3.54 8.80
C LEU A 116 0.39 -2.83 7.47
N ALA A 117 1.53 -2.12 7.35
CA ALA A 117 1.98 -1.51 6.11
C ALA A 117 2.27 -2.57 5.05
N ALA A 118 3.03 -3.62 5.42
CA ALA A 118 3.32 -4.73 4.53
C ALA A 118 2.04 -5.46 4.05
N LEU A 119 1.12 -5.76 4.98
CA LEU A 119 -0.17 -6.38 4.67
C LEU A 119 -1.03 -5.48 3.77
N SER A 120 -1.04 -4.17 4.02
CA SER A 120 -1.78 -3.20 3.21
C SER A 120 -1.25 -3.15 1.78
N LEU A 121 0.07 -3.17 1.62
CA LEU A 121 0.73 -3.22 0.30
C LEU A 121 0.41 -4.52 -0.43
N GLU A 122 0.46 -5.66 0.26
CA GLU A 122 0.11 -6.97 -0.29
C GLU A 122 -1.35 -7.03 -0.74
N ARG A 123 -2.29 -6.52 0.07
CA ARG A 123 -3.71 -6.47 -0.29
C ARG A 123 -3.96 -5.58 -1.49
N ALA A 124 -3.32 -4.42 -1.56
CA ALA A 124 -3.42 -3.54 -2.74
C ALA A 124 -2.88 -4.23 -3.99
N ALA A 125 -1.73 -4.92 -3.90
CA ALA A 125 -1.16 -5.72 -4.98
C ALA A 125 -2.12 -6.83 -5.44
N GLN A 126 -2.70 -7.57 -4.49
CA GLN A 126 -3.67 -8.61 -4.77
C GLN A 126 -4.92 -8.08 -5.47
N LYS A 127 -5.49 -6.94 -5.03
CA LYS A 127 -6.66 -6.31 -5.66
C LYS A 127 -6.40 -5.91 -7.10
N VAL A 128 -5.25 -5.28 -7.38
CA VAL A 128 -4.87 -4.86 -8.73
C VAL A 128 -4.67 -6.08 -9.62
N TRP A 129 -3.95 -7.08 -9.12
CA TRP A 129 -3.70 -8.31 -9.86
C TRP A 129 -5.02 -9.03 -10.20
N LEU A 130 -5.91 -9.24 -9.22
CA LEU A 130 -7.21 -9.86 -9.46
C LEU A 130 -8.06 -9.10 -10.47
N ARG A 131 -8.07 -7.76 -10.41
CA ARG A 131 -8.78 -6.93 -11.39
C ARG A 131 -8.20 -7.10 -12.80
N TRP A 132 -6.89 -7.25 -12.93
CA TRP A 132 -6.26 -7.45 -14.22
C TRP A 132 -6.48 -8.85 -14.79
N THR A 133 -6.52 -9.85 -13.92
CA THR A 133 -6.70 -11.26 -14.33
C THR A 133 -8.18 -11.58 -14.62
N PHE A 134 -9.11 -11.01 -13.85
CA PHE A 134 -10.53 -11.40 -13.90
C PHE A 134 -11.50 -10.24 -14.15
N GLY A 135 -11.07 -8.99 -13.95
CA GLY A 135 -11.94 -7.81 -14.12
C GLY A 135 -12.30 -7.46 -15.57
N ALA A 136 -11.71 -8.15 -16.56
CA ALA A 136 -12.13 -8.05 -17.96
C ALA A 136 -13.41 -8.85 -18.27
N VAL A 137 -13.87 -9.72 -17.36
CA VAL A 137 -15.04 -10.58 -17.59
C VAL A 137 -16.37 -9.82 -17.52
N ASP A 138 -16.42 -8.66 -16.83
CA ASP A 138 -17.66 -7.87 -16.69
C ASP A 138 -17.97 -6.98 -17.90
N SER A 139 -17.07 -6.85 -18.88
CA SER A 139 -17.27 -5.97 -20.05
C SER A 139 -17.74 -6.69 -21.32
N ALA A 140 -17.91 -8.02 -21.29
CA ALA A 140 -18.29 -8.83 -22.45
C ALA A 140 -19.79 -9.25 -22.46
N THR A 141 -20.58 -8.72 -21.53
CA THR A 141 -22.05 -8.92 -21.51
C THR A 141 -22.72 -7.57 -21.27
N GLY A 142 -22.88 -6.80 -22.35
CA GLY A 142 -23.62 -5.55 -22.40
C GLY A 142 -24.05 -5.26 -23.83
#